data_AF-A0A9X3S6V3-F1
#
_entry.id   AF-A0A9X3S6V3-F1
#
_cell.length_a   1.000
_cell.length_b   1.000
_cell.length_c   1.000
_cell.angle_alpha   90.00
_cell.angle_beta   90.00
_cell.angle_gamma   90.00
#
_symmetry.space_group_name_H-M   'P 1'
#
loop_
_entity.id
_entity.type
_entity.pdbx_description
1 polymer ?
#
loop_
_entity_poly.entity_id
_entity_poly.type
_entity_poly.pdbx_seq_one_letter_code
_entity_poly.pdbx_strand_id
1 'polypeptide(L)'
;MQKLLTHRPAMAAAPPARDTSGLSEPVFYFMTAVVVIQGGHLVEHFVQALQVFVLGVPEDDALGLLGYVLQFNGTEEWLHLGYNTLYLLSLYALILPLWHITPEVITKRAFWIFITASVWIESWHMVEHGVIISNVIANGGCPCPGIGDAALGLSDTILHLVYNLVAYIGIAYAYVLILRHRGYGRSR
;
A
#
# COMPACT_ATOMS: atom_id res chain seq x y z
N MET A 1 -73.33 7.26 27.30
CA MET A 1 -72.33 6.44 26.56
C MET A 1 -71.09 7.29 26.33
N GLN A 2 -70.08 7.15 27.19
CA GLN A 2 -68.82 7.89 27.15
C GLN A 2 -67.80 7.09 26.34
N LYS A 3 -67.39 7.61 25.18
CA LYS A 3 -66.36 6.98 24.33
C LYS A 3 -65.02 7.07 25.04
N LEU A 4 -64.52 5.91 25.49
CA LEU A 4 -63.18 5.73 26.03
C LEU A 4 -62.17 5.89 24.88
N LEU A 5 -61.49 7.03 24.80
CA LEU A 5 -60.38 7.26 23.88
C LEU A 5 -59.13 6.58 24.46
N THR A 6 -58.74 5.46 23.88
CA THR A 6 -57.48 4.78 24.18
C THR A 6 -56.33 5.54 23.51
N HIS A 7 -55.65 6.39 24.27
CA HIS A 7 -54.37 6.96 23.85
C HIS A 7 -53.31 5.85 23.83
N ARG A 8 -52.97 5.35 22.65
CA ARG A 8 -51.74 4.56 22.46
C ARG A 8 -50.56 5.53 22.45
N PRO A 9 -49.58 5.41 23.37
CA PRO A 9 -48.35 6.19 23.27
C PRO A 9 -47.61 5.78 22.01
N ALA A 10 -47.23 6.78 21.20
CA ALA A 10 -46.36 6.55 20.06
C ALA A 10 -45.02 6.00 20.58
N MET A 11 -44.73 4.72 20.31
CA MET A 11 -43.40 4.19 20.55
C MET A 11 -42.43 5.00 19.68
N ALA A 12 -41.50 5.69 20.34
CA ALA A 12 -40.39 6.34 19.66
C ALA A 12 -39.70 5.31 18.75
N ALA A 13 -39.62 5.62 17.46
CA ALA A 13 -38.90 4.77 16.51
C ALA A 13 -37.47 4.59 17.01
N ALA A 14 -37.01 3.34 17.08
CA ALA A 14 -35.62 3.04 17.42
C ALA A 14 -34.72 3.82 16.45
N PRO A 15 -33.62 4.43 16.93
CA PRO A 15 -32.68 5.11 16.05
C PRO A 15 -32.20 4.12 14.97
N PRO A 16 -32.03 4.58 13.72
CA PRO A 16 -31.56 3.70 12.65
C PRO A 16 -30.24 3.05 13.08
N ALA A 17 -30.15 1.73 12.88
CA ALA A 17 -28.93 1.00 13.14
C ALA A 17 -27.77 1.69 12.40
N ARG A 18 -26.65 1.96 13.09
CA ARG A 18 -25.44 2.45 12.44
C ARG A 18 -25.09 1.48 11.32
N ASP A 19 -24.94 2.00 10.10
CA ASP A 19 -24.38 1.22 9.00
C ASP A 19 -22.92 0.90 9.33
N THR A 20 -22.69 -0.29 9.88
CA THR A 20 -21.36 -0.80 10.27
C THR A 20 -20.68 -1.56 9.13
N SER A 21 -21.23 -1.54 7.91
CA SER A 21 -20.70 -2.36 6.82
C SER A 21 -19.34 -1.87 6.31
N GLY A 22 -19.02 -0.58 6.47
CA GLY A 22 -17.79 0.03 5.95
C GLY A 22 -16.63 0.19 6.95
N LEU A 23 -15.46 0.57 6.41
CA LEU A 23 -14.33 1.00 7.25
C LEU A 23 -14.69 2.23 8.09
N SER A 24 -14.21 2.25 9.33
CA SER A 24 -14.24 3.46 10.16
C SER A 24 -13.48 4.61 9.49
N GLU A 25 -13.89 5.85 9.77
CA GLU A 25 -13.23 7.05 9.22
C GLU A 25 -11.71 7.05 9.44
N PRO A 26 -11.18 6.76 10.65
CA PRO A 26 -9.73 6.76 10.86
C PRO A 26 -9.00 5.75 10.00
N VAL A 27 -9.53 4.53 9.86
CA VAL A 27 -8.89 3.48 9.04
C VAL A 27 -8.95 3.84 7.56
N PHE A 28 -10.05 4.44 7.10
CA PHE A 28 -10.17 4.92 5.73
C PHE A 28 -9.15 6.01 5.40
N TYR A 29 -8.96 7.00 6.27
CA TYR A 29 -7.94 8.03 6.07
C TYR A 29 -6.53 7.47 6.17
N PHE A 30 -6.29 6.53 7.08
CA PHE A 30 -5.02 5.81 7.16
C PHE A 30 -4.70 5.09 5.85
N MET A 31 -5.64 4.29 5.34
CA MET A 31 -5.50 3.60 4.05
C MET A 31 -5.30 4.58 2.89
N THR A 32 -6.00 5.73 2.91
CA THR A 32 -5.82 6.78 1.90
C THR A 32 -4.39 7.32 1.92
N ALA A 33 -3.84 7.60 3.12
CA ALA A 33 -2.46 8.04 3.26
C ALA A 33 -1.48 6.98 2.73
N VAL A 34 -1.69 5.71 3.08
CA VAL A 34 -0.87 4.58 2.58
C VAL A 34 -0.87 4.53 1.04
N VAL A 35 -2.04 4.62 0.41
CA VAL A 35 -2.15 4.62 -1.07
C VAL A 35 -1.47 5.85 -1.67
N VAL A 36 -1.68 7.05 -1.13
CA VAL A 36 -1.08 8.28 -1.68
C VAL A 36 0.44 8.26 -1.55
N ILE A 37 0.96 7.89 -0.38
CA ILE A 37 2.39 7.85 -0.11
C ILE A 37 3.05 6.77 -0.98
N GLN A 38 2.48 5.56 -1.06
CA GLN A 38 2.97 4.50 -1.96
C GLN A 38 2.91 4.90 -3.43
N GLY A 39 1.86 5.60 -3.85
CA GLY A 39 1.77 6.12 -5.21
C GLY A 39 2.90 7.08 -5.53
N GLY A 40 3.27 7.94 -4.56
CA GLY A 40 4.43 8.84 -4.68
C GLY A 40 5.76 8.07 -4.83
N HIS A 41 5.98 7.04 -4.02
CA HIS A 41 7.17 6.21 -4.13
C HIS A 41 7.24 5.42 -5.44
N LEU A 42 6.10 4.91 -5.93
CA LEU A 42 6.04 4.28 -7.25
C LEU A 42 6.40 5.27 -8.37
N VAL A 43 6.00 6.54 -8.26
CA VAL A 43 6.41 7.58 -9.22
C VAL A 43 7.93 7.80 -9.19
N GLU A 44 8.56 7.72 -8.02
CA GLU A 44 10.01 7.80 -7.90
C GLU A 44 10.71 6.66 -8.66
N HIS A 45 10.24 5.41 -8.54
CA HIS A 45 10.73 4.28 -9.33
C HIS A 45 10.52 4.46 -10.84
N PHE A 46 9.41 5.07 -11.26
CA PHE A 46 9.23 5.43 -12.67
C PHE A 46 10.24 6.48 -13.15
N VAL A 47 10.62 7.43 -12.29
CA VAL A 47 11.65 8.42 -12.60
C VAL A 47 13.02 7.75 -12.72
N GLN A 48 13.35 6.79 -11.85
CA GLN A 48 14.58 5.99 -11.96
C GLN A 48 14.64 5.23 -13.28
N ALA A 49 13.57 4.51 -13.63
CA ALA A 49 13.49 3.83 -14.92
C ALA A 49 13.63 4.81 -16.10
N LEU A 50 13.06 6.01 -16.01
CA LEU A 50 13.23 7.05 -17.03
C LEU A 50 14.69 7.52 -17.11
N GLN A 51 15.35 7.75 -15.97
CA GLN A 51 16.76 8.13 -15.90
C GLN A 51 17.65 7.10 -16.59
N VAL A 52 17.47 5.81 -16.28
CA VAL A 52 18.27 4.72 -16.85
C VAL A 52 17.98 4.53 -18.33
N PHE A 53 16.71 4.28 -18.71
CA PHE A 53 16.38 3.78 -20.04
C PHE A 53 16.15 4.86 -21.10
N VAL A 54 15.87 6.11 -20.68
CA VAL A 54 15.60 7.22 -21.61
C VAL A 54 16.68 8.28 -21.56
N LEU A 55 17.17 8.63 -20.36
CA LEU A 55 18.21 9.66 -20.21
C LEU A 55 19.64 9.10 -20.22
N GLY A 56 19.80 7.77 -20.14
CA GLY A 56 21.10 7.10 -20.18
C GLY A 56 21.95 7.34 -18.94
N VAL A 57 21.31 7.65 -17.79
CA VAL A 57 21.99 7.75 -16.50
C VAL A 57 22.43 6.33 -16.09
N PRO A 58 23.68 6.13 -15.64
CA PRO A 58 24.10 4.85 -15.07
C PRO A 58 23.16 4.42 -13.93
N GLU A 59 22.92 3.12 -13.80
CA GLU A 59 21.97 2.59 -12.80
C GLU A 59 22.34 3.01 -11.36
N ASP A 60 23.62 2.94 -11.01
CA ASP A 60 24.14 3.38 -9.70
C ASP A 60 23.96 4.89 -9.43
N ASP A 61 23.70 5.70 -10.46
CA ASP A 61 23.50 7.16 -10.39
C ASP A 61 22.03 7.58 -10.56
N ALA A 62 21.14 6.63 -10.88
CA ALA A 62 19.73 6.87 -11.17
C ALA A 62 18.89 6.82 -9.88
N LEU A 63 18.95 7.90 -9.10
CA LEU A 63 18.45 7.95 -7.72
C LEU A 63 17.05 8.59 -7.57
N GLY A 64 16.27 8.58 -8.65
CA GLY A 64 14.89 9.04 -8.60
C GLY A 64 14.76 10.54 -8.29
N LEU A 65 13.95 10.88 -7.29
CA LEU A 65 13.68 12.27 -6.91
C LEU A 65 14.27 12.60 -5.54
N LEU A 66 13.98 11.79 -4.53
CA LEU A 66 14.41 11.97 -3.15
C LEU A 66 15.79 11.36 -2.90
N GLY A 67 16.19 10.34 -3.67
CA GLY A 67 17.49 9.70 -3.55
C GLY A 67 18.68 10.64 -3.79
N TYR A 68 18.51 11.79 -4.47
CA TYR A 68 19.55 12.82 -4.55
C TYR A 68 19.71 13.65 -3.26
N VAL A 69 18.72 13.66 -2.38
CA VAL A 69 18.70 14.45 -1.14
C VAL A 69 18.93 13.58 0.08
N LEU A 70 18.45 12.32 0.05
CA LEU A 70 18.44 11.40 1.18
C LEU A 70 19.32 10.19 0.91
N GLN A 71 20.62 10.44 0.69
CA GLN A 71 21.62 9.38 0.60
C GLN A 71 22.23 9.10 1.96
N PHE A 72 22.44 7.81 2.24
CA PHE A 72 23.25 7.39 3.37
C PHE A 72 24.24 6.32 2.89
N ASN A 73 25.50 6.43 3.28
CA ASN A 73 26.57 5.53 2.84
C ASN A 73 26.73 5.44 1.30
N GLY A 74 26.48 6.55 0.59
CA GLY A 74 26.65 6.63 -0.88
C GLY A 74 25.56 5.93 -1.68
N THR A 75 24.45 5.55 -1.05
CA THR A 75 23.33 4.86 -1.70
C THR A 75 21.98 5.36 -1.15
N GLU A 76 20.92 5.21 -1.95
CA GLU A 76 19.53 5.43 -1.54
C GLU A 76 18.89 4.19 -0.89
N GLU A 77 19.58 3.05 -0.83
CA GLU A 77 19.01 1.79 -0.32
C GLU A 77 18.50 1.89 1.12
N TRP A 78 19.09 2.77 1.94
CA TRP A 78 18.61 3.04 3.30
C TRP A 78 17.26 3.78 3.31
N LEU A 79 17.06 4.69 2.36
CA LEU A 79 15.78 5.37 2.16
C LEU A 79 14.71 4.34 1.80
N HIS A 80 15.02 3.47 0.83
CA HIS A 80 14.12 2.39 0.40
C HIS A 80 13.80 1.43 1.55
N LEU A 81 14.80 0.93 2.27
CA LEU A 81 14.58 0.04 3.41
C LEU A 81 13.63 0.67 4.46
N GLY A 82 13.88 1.94 4.83
CA GLY A 82 13.06 2.65 5.81
C GLY A 82 11.63 2.86 5.32
N TYR A 83 11.49 3.28 4.07
CA TYR A 83 10.20 3.50 3.44
C TYR A 83 9.38 2.20 3.34
N ASN A 84 9.98 1.14 2.78
CA ASN A 84 9.33 -0.16 2.58
C ASN A 84 8.97 -0.83 3.91
N THR A 85 9.79 -0.64 4.94
CA THR A 85 9.45 -1.10 6.30
C THR A 85 8.15 -0.46 6.78
N LEU A 86 8.03 0.87 6.68
CA LEU A 86 6.83 1.58 7.12
C LEU A 86 5.61 1.21 6.27
N TYR A 87 5.79 1.03 4.96
CA TYR A 87 4.74 0.59 4.06
C TYR A 87 4.26 -0.83 4.40
N LEU A 88 5.17 -1.80 4.58
CA LEU A 88 4.83 -3.17 4.96
C LEU A 88 4.09 -3.23 6.30
N LEU A 89 4.55 -2.50 7.31
CA LEU A 89 3.86 -2.41 8.61
C LEU A 89 2.45 -1.83 8.45
N SER A 90 2.28 -0.87 7.54
CA SER A 90 0.97 -0.30 7.23
C SER A 90 0.06 -1.31 6.53
N LEU A 91 0.59 -2.11 5.60
CA LEU A 91 -0.16 -3.20 4.96
C LEU A 91 -0.60 -4.24 5.99
N TYR A 92 0.28 -4.65 6.90
CA TYR A 92 -0.07 -5.56 8.00
C TYR A 92 -1.18 -4.99 8.89
N ALA A 93 -1.12 -3.69 9.22
CA ALA A 93 -2.16 -3.03 10.01
C ALA A 93 -3.53 -3.00 9.30
N LEU A 94 -3.57 -3.06 7.97
CA LEU A 94 -4.80 -3.07 7.18
C LEU A 94 -5.42 -4.47 7.02
N ILE A 95 -4.73 -5.56 7.37
CA ILE A 95 -5.27 -6.93 7.19
C ILE A 95 -6.57 -7.12 7.96
N LEU A 96 -6.59 -6.83 9.26
CA LEU A 96 -7.79 -7.08 10.08
C LEU A 96 -8.97 -6.19 9.70
N PRO A 97 -8.79 -4.86 9.48
CA PRO A 97 -9.89 -4.03 9.01
C PRO A 97 -10.46 -4.45 7.65
N LEU A 98 -9.60 -4.82 6.69
CA LEU A 98 -10.05 -5.28 5.37
C LEU A 98 -10.73 -6.65 5.43
N TRP A 99 -10.26 -7.54 6.31
CA TRP A 99 -10.93 -8.81 6.57
C TRP A 99 -12.35 -8.60 7.14
N HIS A 100 -12.52 -7.67 8.07
CA HIS A 100 -13.80 -7.44 8.74
C HIS A 100 -14.92 -6.96 7.81
N ILE A 101 -14.57 -6.27 6.73
CA ILE A 101 -15.52 -5.78 5.71
C ILE A 101 -15.66 -6.74 4.50
N THR A 102 -15.04 -7.92 4.58
CA THR A 102 -15.07 -8.94 3.53
C THR A 102 -16.10 -10.02 3.89
N PRO A 103 -17.06 -10.37 3.01
CA PRO A 103 -17.19 -9.97 1.61
C PRO A 103 -18.09 -8.76 1.32
N GLU A 104 -18.63 -8.09 2.34
CA GLU A 104 -19.72 -7.11 2.22
C GLU A 104 -19.34 -5.87 1.40
N VAL A 105 -18.12 -5.36 1.59
CA VAL A 105 -17.60 -4.16 0.90
C VAL A 105 -16.59 -4.52 -0.16
N ILE A 106 -15.63 -5.39 0.17
CA ILE A 106 -14.66 -5.92 -0.79
C ILE A 106 -14.89 -7.42 -0.96
N THR A 107 -14.74 -7.90 -2.19
CA THR A 107 -14.92 -9.33 -2.45
C THR A 107 -13.79 -10.16 -1.83
N LYS A 108 -14.03 -11.44 -1.53
CA LYS A 108 -12.96 -12.38 -1.09
C LYS A 108 -11.79 -12.41 -2.07
N ARG A 109 -12.05 -12.31 -3.38
CA ARG A 109 -11.01 -12.24 -4.42
C ARG A 109 -10.16 -10.99 -4.27
N ALA A 110 -10.77 -9.82 -4.04
CA ALA A 110 -10.04 -8.58 -3.82
C ALA A 110 -9.21 -8.62 -2.54
N PHE A 111 -9.73 -9.18 -1.45
CA PHE A 111 -8.96 -9.39 -0.23
C PHE A 111 -7.74 -10.29 -0.47
N TRP A 112 -7.90 -11.41 -1.17
CA TRP A 112 -6.76 -12.28 -1.50
C TRP A 112 -5.75 -11.64 -2.44
N ILE A 113 -6.19 -10.83 -3.42
CA ILE A 113 -5.28 -10.02 -4.25
C ILE A 113 -4.48 -9.06 -3.38
N PHE A 114 -5.10 -8.38 -2.42
CA PHE A 114 -4.38 -7.53 -1.47
C PHE A 114 -3.34 -8.32 -0.66
N ILE A 115 -3.70 -9.50 -0.15
CA ILE A 115 -2.75 -10.35 0.60
C ILE A 115 -1.58 -10.80 -0.29
N THR A 116 -1.84 -11.32 -1.48
CA THR A 116 -0.78 -11.90 -2.31
C THR A 116 0.02 -10.84 -3.05
N ALA A 117 -0.63 -9.85 -3.65
CA ALA A 117 0.05 -8.84 -4.46
C ALA A 117 0.71 -7.77 -3.58
N SER A 118 0.07 -7.33 -2.48
CA SER A 118 0.65 -6.30 -1.60
C SER A 118 1.44 -6.92 -0.46
N VAL A 119 0.80 -7.67 0.44
CA VAL A 119 1.45 -8.10 1.67
C VAL A 119 2.62 -9.06 1.38
N TRP A 120 2.40 -10.10 0.58
CA TRP A 120 3.43 -11.09 0.31
C TRP A 120 4.58 -10.50 -0.52
N ILE A 121 4.29 -9.88 -1.67
CA ILE A 121 5.36 -9.29 -2.49
C ILE A 121 6.17 -8.27 -1.70
N GLU A 122 5.53 -7.40 -0.92
CA GLU A 122 6.25 -6.42 -0.10
C GLU A 122 7.08 -7.10 1.02
N SER A 123 6.58 -8.18 1.60
CA SER A 123 7.35 -9.00 2.55
C SER A 123 8.60 -9.60 1.90
N TRP A 124 8.48 -10.09 0.67
CA TRP A 124 9.61 -10.59 -0.10
C TRP A 124 10.61 -9.47 -0.44
N HIS A 125 10.09 -8.34 -0.89
CA HIS A 125 10.86 -7.15 -1.21
C HIS A 125 11.69 -6.65 -0.01
N MET A 126 11.15 -6.76 1.20
CA MET A 126 11.91 -6.47 2.43
C MET A 126 13.06 -7.44 2.69
N VAL A 127 12.94 -8.70 2.28
CA VAL A 127 14.05 -9.67 2.35
C VAL A 127 15.15 -9.29 1.36
N GLU A 128 14.78 -8.88 0.14
CA GLU A 128 15.71 -8.38 -0.88
C GLU A 128 16.53 -7.19 -0.37
N HIS A 129 15.87 -6.15 0.15
CA HIS A 129 16.58 -5.01 0.76
C HIS A 129 17.47 -5.43 1.93
N GLY A 130 17.07 -6.43 2.72
CA GLY A 130 17.92 -6.97 3.78
C GLY A 130 19.25 -7.53 3.24
N VAL A 131 19.22 -8.19 2.08
CA VAL A 131 20.42 -8.69 1.40
C VAL A 131 21.23 -7.56 0.80
N ILE A 132 20.58 -6.62 0.09
CA ILE A 132 21.26 -5.48 -0.53
C ILE A 132 21.97 -4.64 0.53
N ILE A 133 21.30 -4.33 1.65
CA ILE A 133 21.90 -3.58 2.76
C ILE A 133 23.05 -4.36 3.41
N SER A 134 22.92 -5.69 3.53
CA SER A 134 24.03 -6.51 4.03
C SER A 134 25.25 -6.42 3.10
N ASN A 135 25.03 -6.40 1.78
CA ASN A 135 26.08 -6.19 0.79
C ASN A 135 26.69 -4.78 0.87
N VAL A 136 25.85 -3.74 1.01
CA VAL A 136 26.29 -2.34 1.19
C VAL A 136 27.21 -2.22 2.40
N ILE A 137 26.87 -2.87 3.52
CA ILE A 137 27.69 -2.89 4.74
C ILE A 137 29.00 -3.66 4.50
N ALA A 138 28.92 -4.85 3.89
CA ALA A 138 30.07 -5.72 3.67
C ALA A 138 31.08 -5.15 2.67
N ASN A 139 30.60 -4.40 1.67
CA ASN A 139 31.39 -3.92 0.54
C ASN A 139 31.62 -2.40 0.56
N GLY A 140 31.44 -1.75 1.73
CA GLY A 140 31.82 -0.35 1.93
C GLY A 140 31.03 0.66 1.11
N GLY A 141 29.73 0.42 0.91
CA GLY A 141 28.83 1.34 0.21
C GLY A 141 28.43 0.91 -1.21
N CYS A 142 29.04 -0.15 -1.77
CA CYS A 142 28.64 -0.66 -3.08
C CYS A 142 27.35 -1.50 -2.96
N PRO A 143 26.22 -1.06 -3.55
CA PRO A 143 25.02 -1.89 -3.63
C PRO A 143 25.32 -3.02 -4.62
N CYS A 144 25.67 -4.20 -4.10
CA CYS A 144 25.74 -5.39 -4.92
C CYS A 144 24.33 -5.95 -5.15
N PRO A 145 24.13 -6.69 -6.25
CA PRO A 145 22.86 -7.32 -6.54
C PRO A 145 22.24 -8.06 -5.35
N GLY A 146 20.93 -7.93 -5.19
CA GLY A 146 20.10 -8.73 -4.29
C GLY A 146 19.99 -10.20 -4.73
N ILE A 147 18.94 -10.89 -4.25
CA ILE A 147 18.66 -12.28 -4.63
C ILE A 147 17.98 -12.31 -6.00
N GLY A 148 16.93 -11.51 -6.19
CA GLY A 148 16.03 -11.60 -7.34
C GLY A 148 16.64 -11.11 -8.64
N ASP A 149 17.37 -10.01 -8.60
CA ASP A 149 18.13 -9.42 -9.70
C ASP A 149 19.27 -10.36 -10.14
N ALA A 150 20.03 -10.92 -9.19
CA ALA A 150 21.05 -11.92 -9.47
C ALA A 150 20.45 -13.20 -10.09
N ALA A 151 19.30 -13.68 -9.60
CA ALA A 151 18.66 -14.90 -10.08
C ALA A 151 17.96 -14.72 -11.44
N LEU A 152 17.38 -13.56 -11.70
CA LEU A 152 16.60 -13.27 -12.91
C LEU A 152 17.41 -12.60 -14.01
N GLY A 153 18.61 -12.10 -13.70
CA GLY A 153 19.42 -11.30 -14.62
C GLY A 153 18.72 -9.99 -15.01
N LEU A 154 17.92 -9.45 -14.09
CA LEU A 154 17.24 -8.17 -14.26
C LEU A 154 18.04 -7.07 -13.57
N SER A 155 17.90 -5.86 -14.09
CA SER A 155 18.43 -4.67 -13.43
C SER A 155 17.67 -4.44 -12.12
N ASP A 156 18.36 -3.89 -11.13
CA ASP A 156 17.81 -3.58 -9.82
C ASP A 156 16.63 -2.58 -9.95
N THR A 157 16.81 -1.55 -10.79
CA THR A 157 15.79 -0.54 -11.13
C THR A 157 14.50 -1.19 -11.64
N ILE A 158 14.61 -2.18 -12.54
CA ILE A 158 13.43 -2.86 -13.10
C ILE A 158 12.76 -3.73 -12.04
N LEU A 159 13.54 -4.44 -11.25
CA LEU A 159 13.00 -5.35 -10.26
C LEU A 159 12.24 -4.59 -9.16
N HIS A 160 12.83 -3.51 -8.64
CA HIS A 160 12.19 -2.61 -7.68
C HIS A 160 10.93 -1.98 -8.23
N LEU A 161 10.94 -1.50 -9.49
CA LEU A 161 9.75 -0.97 -10.14
C LEU A 161 8.63 -2.03 -10.20
N VAL A 162 8.95 -3.28 -10.55
CA VAL A 162 7.97 -4.36 -10.64
C VAL A 162 7.40 -4.72 -9.27
N TYR A 163 8.24 -4.87 -8.25
CA TYR A 163 7.77 -5.15 -6.88
C TYR A 163 6.82 -4.05 -6.38
N ASN A 164 7.23 -2.79 -6.49
CA ASN A 164 6.42 -1.64 -6.09
C ASN A 164 5.11 -1.55 -6.88
N LEU A 165 5.14 -1.78 -8.19
CA LEU A 165 3.95 -1.73 -9.04
C LEU A 165 2.94 -2.82 -8.65
N VAL A 166 3.39 -4.06 -8.48
CA VAL A 166 2.52 -5.17 -8.09
C VAL A 166 1.94 -4.94 -6.70
N ALA A 167 2.77 -4.51 -5.75
CA ALA A 167 2.33 -4.21 -4.40
C ALA A 167 1.31 -3.07 -4.37
N TYR A 168 1.54 -2.02 -5.13
CA TYR A 168 0.63 -0.88 -5.23
C TYR A 168 -0.71 -1.24 -5.87
N ILE A 169 -0.71 -2.04 -6.95
CA ILE A 169 -1.95 -2.48 -7.62
C ILE A 169 -2.87 -3.22 -6.65
N GLY A 170 -2.31 -4.09 -5.79
CA GLY A 170 -3.10 -4.86 -4.83
C GLY A 170 -3.88 -3.97 -3.85
N ILE A 171 -3.22 -2.98 -3.24
CA ILE A 171 -3.85 -2.06 -2.28
C ILE A 171 -4.78 -1.06 -2.98
N ALA A 172 -4.37 -0.53 -4.14
CA ALA A 172 -5.16 0.40 -4.92
C ALA A 172 -6.47 -0.24 -5.40
N TYR A 173 -6.44 -1.52 -5.79
CA TYR A 173 -7.65 -2.24 -6.17
C TYR A 173 -8.66 -2.34 -5.00
N ALA A 174 -8.20 -2.73 -3.81
CA ALA A 174 -9.05 -2.75 -2.62
C ALA A 174 -9.59 -1.33 -2.29
N TYR A 175 -8.74 -0.31 -2.39
CA TYR A 175 -9.08 1.08 -2.13
C TYR A 175 -10.21 1.59 -3.04
N VAL A 176 -10.12 1.32 -4.35
CA VAL A 176 -11.14 1.72 -5.32
C VAL A 176 -12.50 1.09 -5.01
N LEU A 177 -12.55 -0.17 -4.56
CA LEU A 177 -13.80 -0.82 -4.16
C LEU A 177 -14.43 -0.14 -2.93
N ILE A 178 -13.61 0.20 -1.94
CA ILE A 178 -14.05 0.92 -0.74
C ILE A 178 -14.56 2.32 -1.08
N LEU A 179 -13.85 3.05 -1.95
CA LEU A 179 -14.28 4.38 -2.43
C LEU A 179 -15.65 4.31 -3.11
N ARG A 180 -15.86 3.31 -3.99
CA ARG A 180 -17.15 3.11 -4.67
C ARG A 180 -18.26 2.85 -3.66
N HIS A 181 -18.04 1.96 -2.70
CA HIS A 181 -19.02 1.65 -1.66
C HIS A 181 -19.40 2.90 -0.84
N ARG A 182 -18.41 3.69 -0.40
CA ARG A 182 -18.64 4.95 0.33
C ARG A 182 -19.35 6.01 -0.50
N GLY A 183 -19.11 6.06 -1.81
CA GLY A 183 -19.82 6.92 -2.75
C GLY A 183 -21.30 6.56 -2.87
N TYR A 184 -21.63 5.27 -3.00
CA TYR A 184 -23.01 4.79 -3.04
C TYR A 184 -23.79 5.07 -1.74
N GLY A 185 -23.12 4.99 -0.58
CA GLY A 185 -23.72 5.27 0.73
C GLY A 185 -24.13 6.73 0.94
N ARG A 186 -23.51 7.68 0.22
CA ARG A 186 -23.83 9.13 0.32
C ARG A 186 -25.02 9.58 -0.56
N SER A 187 -25.50 8.72 -1.45
CA SER A 187 -26.59 9.03 -2.39
C SER A 187 -27.98 8.55 -1.95
N ARG A 188 -28.16 8.19 -0.69
CA ARG A 188 -29.46 7.86 -0.06
C ARG A 188 -29.67 8.69 1.19
#